data_AF-A0A7K2ZR68-F1
#
_entry.id   AF-A0A7K2ZR68-F1
#
_cell.length_a   1.000
_cell.length_b   1.000
_cell.length_c   1.000
_cell.angle_alpha   90.00
_cell.angle_beta   90.00
_cell.angle_gamma   90.00
#
_symmetry.space_group_name_H-M   'P 1'
#
loop_
_entity.id
_entity.type
_entity.pdbx_description
1 polymer ?
#
loop_
_entity_poly.entity_id
_entity_poly.type
_entity_poly.pdbx_seq_one_letter_code
_entity_poly.pdbx_strand_id
1 'polypeptide(L)' 'MATGTPTALPRIEDPGKISPKDARALGSLFFEQLQVLEEGTQEYQYARNTLIEMNLSLV' A
#
# COMPACT_ATOMS: atom_id res chain seq x y z
N MET A 1 10.54 5.43 -24.67
CA MET A 1 10.62 6.14 -23.38
C MET A 1 9.40 5.72 -22.57
N ALA A 2 9.54 4.81 -21.61
CA ALA A 2 8.44 4.42 -20.75
C ALA A 2 8.39 5.44 -19.61
N THR A 3 7.45 6.39 -19.69
CA THR A 3 7.08 7.20 -18.54
C THR A 3 6.46 6.25 -17.52
N GLY A 4 7.24 5.85 -16.51
CA GLY A 4 6.72 5.18 -15.33
C GLY A 4 5.84 6.17 -14.59
N THR A 5 4.58 6.30 -15.00
CA THR A 5 3.54 6.85 -14.14
C THR A 5 3.55 6.00 -12.88
N PRO A 6 3.78 6.56 -11.68
CA PRO A 6 3.62 5.80 -10.46
C PRO A 6 2.20 5.24 -10.50
N THR A 7 2.08 3.93 -10.67
CA THR A 7 0.80 3.24 -10.70
C THR A 7 0.09 3.62 -9.42
N ALA A 8 -0.88 4.52 -9.52
CA ALA A 8 -1.54 5.10 -8.37
C ALA A 8 -1.98 3.97 -7.45
N LEU A 9 -1.52 4.02 -6.19
CA LEU A 9 -1.84 3.02 -5.19
C LEU A 9 -3.35 2.74 -5.22
N PRO A 10 -3.77 1.47 -5.24
CA PRO A 10 -5.19 1.16 -5.21
C PRO A 10 -5.79 1.78 -3.95
N ARG A 11 -6.87 2.56 -4.14
CA ARG A 11 -7.56 3.21 -3.03
C ARG A 11 -8.31 2.15 -2.24
N ILE A 12 -7.75 1.74 -1.12
CA ILE A 12 -8.38 0.83 -0.18
C ILE A 12 -9.27 1.65 0.75
N GLU A 13 -10.57 1.37 0.74
CA GLU A 13 -11.57 2.02 1.60
C GLU A 13 -11.57 1.43 3.01
N ASP A 14 -11.44 0.11 3.14
CA ASP A 14 -11.46 -0.62 4.42
C ASP A 14 -10.30 -1.64 4.46
N PRO A 15 -9.05 -1.21 4.72
CA PRO A 15 -7.91 -2.12 4.81
C PRO A 15 -8.08 -3.18 5.89
N GLY A 16 -8.84 -2.85 6.95
CA GLY A 16 -9.13 -3.78 8.03
C GLY A 16 -10.09 -4.93 7.68
N LYS A 17 -10.81 -4.86 6.54
CA LYS A 17 -11.71 -5.93 6.06
C LYS A 17 -11.09 -6.83 5.00
N ILE A 18 -9.83 -6.58 4.65
CA ILE A 18 -9.14 -7.36 3.62
C ILE A 18 -8.80 -8.75 4.17
N SER A 19 -9.09 -9.77 3.37
CA SER A 19 -8.77 -11.14 3.73
C SER A 19 -7.25 -11.35 3.86
N PRO A 20 -6.77 -12.22 4.76
CA PRO A 20 -5.33 -12.47 4.94
C PRO A 20 -4.55 -12.84 3.69
N LYS A 21 -5.22 -13.46 2.72
CA LYS A 21 -4.62 -13.82 1.43
C LYS A 21 -4.40 -12.58 0.56
N ASP A 22 -5.40 -11.70 0.50
CA ASP A 22 -5.38 -10.49 -0.32
C ASP A 22 -4.48 -9.42 0.30
N ALA A 23 -4.44 -9.32 1.63
CA ALA A 23 -3.55 -8.43 2.37
C ALA A 23 -2.07 -8.71 2.04
N ARG A 24 -1.69 -9.99 1.90
CA ARG A 24 -0.33 -10.38 1.49
C ARG A 24 -0.02 -9.99 0.05
N ALA A 25 -0.97 -10.20 -0.87
CA ALA A 25 -0.79 -9.86 -2.28
C ALA A 25 -0.73 -8.33 -2.50
N LEU A 26 -1.62 -7.58 -1.86
CA LEU A 26 -1.63 -6.13 -1.90
C LEU A 26 -0.42 -5.53 -1.17
N GLY A 27 -0.01 -6.14 -0.06
CA GLY A 27 1.14 -5.69 0.71
C GLY A 27 2.41 -5.54 -0.14
N SER A 28 2.69 -6.51 -1.01
CA SER A 28 3.85 -6.43 -1.93
C SER A 28 3.81 -5.18 -2.82
N LEU A 29 2.65 -4.83 -3.40
CA LEU A 29 2.50 -3.63 -4.24
C LEU A 29 2.77 -2.35 -3.44
N PHE A 30 2.26 -2.28 -2.21
CA PHE A 30 2.47 -1.13 -1.33
C PHE A 30 3.94 -1.00 -0.89
N PHE A 31 4.62 -2.13 -0.63
CA PHE A 31 6.06 -2.11 -0.32
C PHE A 31 6.91 -1.63 -1.50
N GLU A 32 6.61 -2.06 -2.73
CA GLU A 32 7.29 -1.56 -3.93
C GLU A 32 7.06 -0.06 -4.12
N GLN A 33 5.86 0.43 -3.83
CA GLN A 33 5.59 1.87 -3.88
C GLN A 33 6.34 2.65 -2.79
N LEU A 34 6.44 2.13 -1.57
CA LEU A 34 7.23 2.77 -0.50
C LEU A 34 8.72 2.92 -0.85
N GLN A 35 9.26 2.10 -1.76
CA GLN A 35 10.65 2.23 -2.22
C GLN A 35 10.87 3.39 -3.19
N VAL A 36 9.82 3.82 -3.90
CA VAL A 36 9.89 4.91 -4.89
C VAL A 36 9.28 6.20 -4.37
N LEU A 37 8.36 6.12 -3.42
CA LEU A 37 7.70 7.27 -2.80
C LEU A 37 8.65 7.99 -1.85
N GLU A 38 8.64 9.32 -1.91
CA GLU A 38 9.43 10.15 -1.02
C GLU A 38 8.84 10.18 0.40
N GLU A 39 9.69 9.95 1.39
CA GLU A 39 9.30 9.97 2.80
C GLU A 39 8.80 11.36 3.20
N GLY A 40 7.59 11.42 3.76
CA GLY A 40 6.93 12.67 4.15
C GLY A 40 5.79 13.11 3.22
N THR A 41 5.68 12.51 2.04
CA THR A 41 4.53 12.71 1.14
C THR A 41 3.24 12.07 1.68
N GLN A 42 2.08 12.56 1.23
CA GLN A 42 0.79 11.97 1.61
C GLN A 42 0.67 10.53 1.10
N GLU A 43 1.22 10.26 -0.08
CA GLU A 43 1.23 8.93 -0.70
C GLU A 43 2.09 7.94 0.10
N TYR A 44 3.27 8.35 0.58
CA TYR A 44 4.10 7.50 1.45
C TYR A 44 3.38 7.19 2.77
N GLN A 45 2.79 8.20 3.40
CA GLN A 45 2.01 8.03 4.62
C GLN A 45 0.80 7.12 4.41
N TYR A 46 0.07 7.32 3.32
CA TYR A 46 -1.05 6.46 2.94
C TYR A 46 -0.60 5.01 2.78
N ALA A 47 0.45 4.78 1.99
CA ALA A 47 0.94 3.44 1.72
C ALA A 47 1.32 2.70 3.01
N ARG A 48 2.08 3.37 3.88
CA ARG A 48 2.49 2.85 5.17
C ARG A 48 1.30 2.58 6.09
N ASN A 49 0.35 3.51 6.20
CA ASN A 49 -0.81 3.36 7.06
C ASN A 49 -1.71 2.20 6.60
N THR A 50 -1.97 2.09 5.29
CA THR A 50 -2.74 0.98 4.73
C THR A 50 -2.04 -0.37 4.99
N LEU A 51 -0.71 -0.45 4.87
CA LEU A 51 0.05 -1.65 5.22
C LEU A 51 -0.10 -2.03 6.70
N ILE A 52 -0.06 -1.04 7.61
CA ILE A 52 -0.24 -1.26 9.05
C ILE A 52 -1.65 -1.79 9.32
N GLU A 53 -2.68 -1.16 8.77
CA GLU A 53 -4.08 -1.57 8.97
C GLU A 53 -4.35 -2.97 8.42
N MET A 54 -3.86 -3.27 7.20
CA MET A 54 -3.99 -4.60 6.62
C MET A 54 -3.31 -5.67 7.48
N ASN A 55 -2.17 -5.37 8.12
CA ASN A 55 -1.46 -6.32 8.98
C ASN A 55 -2.06 -6.43 10.39
N LEU A 56 -2.64 -5.34 10.92
CA LEU A 56 -3.35 -5.35 12.21
C LEU A 56 -4.56 -6.29 12.17
N SER A 57 -5.24 -6.41 11.03
CA SER A 57 -6.34 -7.38 10.87
C SER A 57 -5.90 -8.83 10.78
N LEU A 58 -4.59 -9.11 10.72
CA LEU A 58 -4.04 -10.47 10.63
C LEU A 58 -3.60 -11.05 11.98
N VAL A 59 -3.50 -10.20 13.01
CA VAL A 59 -3.06 -10.55 14.36
C VAL A 59 -4.24 -10.61 15.32
#